data_AF-A0A812XU91-F1
#
_entry.id   AF-A0A812XU91-F1
#
_cell.length_a   1.000
_cell.length_b   1.000
_cell.length_c   1.000
_cell.angle_alpha   90.00
_cell.angle_beta   90.00
_cell.angle_gamma   90.00
#
_symmetry.space_group_name_H-M   'P 1'
#
loop_
_entity.id
_entity.type
_entity.pdbx_description
1 polymer ?
#
loop_
_entity_poly.entity_id
_entity_poly.type
_entity_poly.pdbx_seq_one_letter_code
_entity_poly.pdbx_strand_id
1 'polypeptide(L)'
;ASSWRRCFAVVDWRAAHPEEGRSAMEVVELQLRALQENDMATSEGIAKTFEFASPSNQAATGPVERFAEMIYLGYPILLNSKQFTLLSALKLAENEYAIRVEVEGTWAGKQIFVWLLSNAGDGTGWRTNSVMPDGAE
;
A
#
# COMPACT_ATOMS: atom_id res chain seq x y z
N ALA A 1 -20.55 29.63 -10.02
CA ALA A 1 -19.23 29.18 -9.54
C ALA A 1 -19.35 27.72 -9.15
N SER A 2 -18.98 26.82 -10.05
CA SER A 2 -19.14 25.37 -9.85
C SER A 2 -18.12 24.90 -8.82
N SER A 3 -18.60 24.54 -7.64
CA SER A 3 -17.81 23.98 -6.55
C SER A 3 -17.44 22.54 -6.91
N TRP A 4 -16.14 22.30 -7.09
CA TRP A 4 -15.57 20.99 -7.38
C TRP A 4 -15.61 20.15 -6.09
N ARG A 5 -16.73 19.49 -5.83
CA ARG A 5 -16.73 18.31 -4.97
C ARG A 5 -16.43 17.12 -5.86
N ARG A 6 -15.16 16.75 -5.99
CA ARG A 6 -14.85 15.34 -6.30
C ARG A 6 -15.35 14.56 -5.09
N CYS A 7 -16.55 14.00 -5.18
CA CYS A 7 -16.88 12.83 -4.39
C CYS A 7 -15.76 11.83 -4.71
N PHE A 8 -14.85 11.58 -3.77
CA PHE A 8 -14.02 10.40 -3.83
C PHE A 8 -15.01 9.23 -3.73
N ALA A 9 -15.46 8.73 -4.88
CA ALA A 9 -15.96 7.38 -4.93
C ALA A 9 -14.85 6.54 -4.31
N VAL A 10 -15.17 5.86 -3.21
CA VAL A 10 -14.29 4.85 -2.62
C VAL A 10 -13.98 3.89 -3.76
N VAL A 11 -12.80 4.03 -4.36
CA VAL A 11 -12.38 3.17 -5.47
C VAL A 11 -12.29 1.77 -4.88
N ASP A 12 -13.03 0.83 -5.48
CA ASP A 12 -12.92 -0.58 -5.14
C ASP A 12 -11.48 -1.03 -5.42
N TRP A 13 -10.82 -1.54 -4.39
CA TRP A 13 -9.42 -1.96 -4.50
C TRP A 13 -9.26 -3.12 -5.49
N ARG A 14 -10.29 -3.93 -5.72
CA ARG A 14 -10.25 -5.04 -6.68
C ARG A 14 -10.12 -4.56 -8.12
N ALA A 15 -10.79 -3.46 -8.46
CA ALA A 15 -10.74 -2.83 -9.78
C ALA A 15 -9.56 -1.84 -9.93
N ALA A 16 -8.94 -1.43 -8.83
CA ALA A 16 -7.85 -0.49 -8.84
C ALA A 16 -6.60 -1.10 -9.51
N HIS A 17 -5.89 -0.25 -10.25
CA HIS A 17 -4.59 -0.54 -10.84
C HIS A 17 -3.72 0.72 -10.80
N PRO A 18 -2.40 0.60 -10.96
CA PRO A 18 -1.50 1.75 -11.00
C PRO A 18 -1.77 2.66 -12.20
N GLU A 19 -1.91 3.97 -11.97
CA GLU A 19 -2.17 4.97 -13.02
C GLU A 19 -1.64 6.37 -12.63
N GLU A 20 -1.32 7.22 -13.60
CA GLU A 20 -0.72 8.56 -13.42
C GLU A 20 -1.60 9.52 -12.59
N GLY A 21 -2.92 9.38 -12.65
CA GLY A 21 -3.86 10.27 -11.97
C GLY A 21 -4.08 9.99 -10.49
N ARG A 22 -3.53 8.89 -9.96
CA ARG A 22 -3.71 8.46 -8.56
C ARG A 22 -2.58 9.00 -7.70
N SER A 23 -2.90 9.59 -6.55
CA SER A 23 -1.87 10.08 -5.61
C SER A 23 -1.19 8.94 -4.84
N ALA A 24 0.00 9.22 -4.30
CA ALA A 24 0.72 8.28 -3.44
C ALA A 24 -0.11 7.83 -2.22
N MET A 25 -0.89 8.74 -1.61
CA MET A 25 -1.78 8.42 -0.49
C MET A 25 -2.91 7.48 -0.90
N GLU A 26 -3.55 7.73 -2.05
CA GLU A 26 -4.58 6.84 -2.58
C GLU A 26 -4.02 5.44 -2.88
N VAL A 27 -2.79 5.33 -3.40
CA VAL A 27 -2.13 4.03 -3.59
C VAL A 27 -1.98 3.29 -2.26
N VAL A 28 -1.47 3.95 -1.21
CA VAL A 28 -1.30 3.33 0.11
C VAL A 28 -2.64 2.92 0.72
N GLU A 29 -3.66 3.78 0.63
CA GLU A 29 -5.01 3.44 1.12
C GLU A 29 -5.61 2.22 0.41
N LEU A 30 -5.43 2.12 -0.92
CA LEU A 30 -5.91 0.97 -1.69
C LEU A 30 -5.18 -0.31 -1.30
N GLN A 31 -3.86 -0.26 -1.15
CA GLN A 31 -3.07 -1.39 -0.69
C GLN A 31 -3.48 -1.84 0.72
N LEU A 32 -3.71 -0.89 1.64
CA LEU A 32 -4.15 -1.19 3.02
C LEU A 32 -5.55 -1.81 3.06
N ARG A 33 -6.50 -1.33 2.25
CA ARG A 33 -7.82 -1.95 2.12
C ARG A 33 -7.74 -3.35 1.56
N ALA A 34 -6.91 -3.57 0.53
CA ALA A 34 -6.70 -4.88 -0.05
C ALA A 34 -6.15 -5.88 1.00
N LEU A 35 -5.16 -5.47 1.81
CA LEU A 35 -4.62 -6.30 2.89
C LEU A 35 -5.63 -6.53 4.02
N GLN A 36 -6.38 -5.51 4.41
CA GLN A 36 -7.45 -5.61 5.40
C GLN A 36 -8.57 -6.58 4.96
N GLU A 37 -8.90 -6.61 3.67
CA GLU A 37 -9.93 -7.49 3.10
C GLU A 37 -9.36 -8.77 2.46
N ASN A 38 -8.10 -9.10 2.73
CA ASN A 38 -7.45 -10.24 2.09
C ASN A 38 -8.17 -11.55 2.39
N ASP A 39 -8.49 -12.32 1.34
CA ASP A 39 -8.91 -13.71 1.47
C ASP A 39 -7.69 -14.62 1.63
N MET A 40 -7.68 -15.38 2.72
CA MET A 40 -6.57 -16.28 3.07
C MET A 40 -6.44 -17.48 2.13
N ALA A 41 -7.51 -17.87 1.42
CA ALA A 41 -7.47 -18.97 0.47
C ALA A 41 -6.85 -18.57 -0.88
N THR A 42 -7.01 -17.31 -1.28
CA THR A 42 -6.63 -16.83 -2.61
C THR A 42 -5.50 -15.80 -2.61
N SER A 43 -5.21 -15.17 -1.47
CA SER A 43 -4.23 -14.08 -1.34
C SER A 43 -4.52 -12.87 -2.26
N GLU A 44 -5.78 -12.65 -2.67
CA GLU A 44 -6.11 -11.62 -3.67
C GLU A 44 -5.72 -10.20 -3.23
N GLY A 45 -5.82 -9.91 -1.92
CA GLY A 45 -5.43 -8.64 -1.35
C GLY A 45 -3.93 -8.40 -1.44
N ILE A 46 -3.15 -9.44 -1.12
CA ILE A 46 -1.69 -9.41 -1.23
C ILE A 46 -1.27 -9.26 -2.70
N ALA A 47 -1.87 -10.05 -3.61
CA ALA A 47 -1.59 -9.97 -5.04
C ALA A 47 -1.87 -8.56 -5.59
N LYS A 48 -2.96 -7.90 -5.16
CA LYS A 48 -3.21 -6.50 -5.50
C LYS A 48 -2.08 -5.58 -5.06
N THR A 49 -1.56 -5.74 -3.83
CA THR A 49 -0.45 -4.88 -3.39
C THR A 49 0.82 -5.08 -4.21
N PHE A 50 1.07 -6.30 -4.70
CA PHE A 50 2.18 -6.63 -5.59
C PHE A 50 2.06 -5.94 -6.96
N GLU A 51 0.85 -5.77 -7.51
CA GLU A 51 0.63 -5.00 -8.75
C GLU A 51 1.10 -3.53 -8.64
N PHE A 52 0.99 -2.95 -7.44
CA PHE A 52 1.43 -1.59 -7.14
C PHE A 52 2.91 -1.50 -6.74
N ALA A 53 3.62 -2.63 -6.57
CA ALA A 53 5.05 -2.63 -6.29
C ALA A 53 5.84 -2.10 -7.49
N SER A 54 6.96 -1.42 -7.24
CA SER A 54 7.87 -1.03 -8.32
C SER A 54 8.56 -2.25 -8.91
N PRO A 55 9.03 -2.20 -10.17
CA PRO A 55 9.74 -3.33 -10.79
C PRO A 55 10.93 -3.82 -9.95
N SER A 56 11.66 -2.89 -9.31
CA SER A 56 12.75 -3.22 -8.38
C SER A 56 12.27 -3.96 -7.14
N ASN A 57 11.16 -3.52 -6.53
CA ASN A 57 10.56 -4.17 -5.37
C ASN A 57 10.03 -5.57 -5.73
N GLN A 58 9.37 -5.73 -6.89
CA GLN A 58 8.95 -7.03 -7.40
C GLN A 58 10.14 -7.97 -7.63
N ALA A 59 11.23 -7.47 -8.23
CA ALA A 59 12.43 -8.27 -8.43
C ALA A 59 13.09 -8.68 -7.10
N ALA A 60 13.11 -7.79 -6.11
CA ALA A 60 13.69 -8.05 -4.79
C ALA A 60 12.85 -9.05 -3.97
N THR A 61 11.52 -8.96 -4.04
CA THR A 61 10.59 -9.82 -3.29
C THR A 61 10.18 -11.08 -4.04
N GLY A 62 10.47 -11.17 -5.34
CA GLY A 62 10.26 -12.35 -6.17
C GLY A 62 8.84 -12.46 -6.73
N PRO A 63 8.49 -13.60 -7.33
CA PRO A 63 7.13 -13.86 -7.82
C PRO A 63 6.06 -13.67 -6.74
N VAL A 64 4.82 -13.44 -7.16
CA VAL A 64 3.71 -13.10 -6.26
C VAL A 64 3.49 -14.12 -5.14
N GLU A 65 3.76 -15.40 -5.40
CA GLU A 65 3.67 -16.47 -4.41
C GLU A 65 4.71 -16.28 -3.29
N ARG A 66 5.95 -15.94 -3.64
CA ARG A 66 7.01 -15.66 -2.66
C ARG A 66 6.74 -14.36 -1.91
N PHE A 67 6.21 -13.36 -2.60
CA PHE A 67 5.77 -12.12 -1.98
C PHE A 67 4.64 -12.39 -0.97
N ALA A 68 3.68 -13.27 -1.29
CA ALA A 68 2.63 -13.66 -0.36
C ALA A 68 3.17 -14.34 0.90
N GLU A 69 4.09 -15.31 0.75
CA GLU A 69 4.77 -15.93 1.89
C GLU A 69 5.49 -14.91 2.78
N MET A 70 6.18 -13.93 2.17
CA MET A 70 6.84 -12.86 2.90
C MET A 70 5.84 -12.04 3.73
N ILE A 71 4.68 -11.68 3.18
CA ILE A 71 3.66 -10.93 3.90
C ILE A 71 3.04 -11.77 5.03
N TYR A 72 2.74 -13.05 4.77
CA TYR A 72 2.18 -13.95 5.79
C TYR A 72 3.10 -14.13 7.00
N LEU A 73 4.41 -14.21 6.77
CA LEU A 73 5.38 -14.45 7.83
C LEU A 73 5.88 -13.17 8.49
N GLY A 74 6.16 -12.13 7.70
CA GLY A 74 6.82 -10.90 8.17
C GLY A 74 5.87 -9.78 8.55
N TYR A 75 4.67 -9.73 7.96
CA TYR A 75 3.73 -8.63 8.11
C TYR A 75 2.29 -9.08 8.44
N PRO A 76 2.08 -10.10 9.30
CA PRO A 76 0.75 -10.66 9.52
C PRO A 76 -0.24 -9.66 10.12
N ILE A 77 0.23 -8.62 10.82
CA ILE A 77 -0.63 -7.58 11.40
C ILE A 77 -1.38 -6.75 10.34
N LEU A 78 -0.87 -6.69 9.10
CA LEU A 78 -1.52 -5.98 8.01
C LEU A 78 -2.77 -6.73 7.50
N LEU A 79 -2.74 -8.05 7.58
CA LEU A 79 -3.76 -8.94 7.04
C LEU A 79 -4.96 -8.99 7.97
N ASN A 80 -6.14 -8.75 7.39
CA ASN A 80 -7.40 -8.72 8.15
C ASN A 80 -7.29 -7.87 9.43
N SER A 81 -6.59 -6.75 9.31
CA SER A 81 -6.41 -5.76 10.38
C SER A 81 -7.76 -5.14 10.77
N LYS A 82 -7.87 -4.69 12.02
CA LYS A 82 -9.10 -4.07 12.52
C LYS A 82 -9.28 -2.67 11.95
N GLN A 83 -8.19 -1.90 11.90
CA GLN A 83 -8.17 -0.57 11.34
C GLN A 83 -6.75 -0.17 10.92
N PHE A 84 -6.66 0.84 10.06
CA PHE A 84 -5.43 1.55 9.78
C PHE A 84 -5.67 3.06 9.80
N THR A 85 -4.62 3.85 9.99
CA THR A 85 -4.66 5.31 9.98
C THR A 85 -3.41 5.86 9.33
N LEU A 86 -3.57 6.67 8.27
CA LEU A 86 -2.48 7.41 7.67
C LEU A 86 -2.09 8.54 8.63
N LEU A 87 -0.88 8.45 9.20
CA LEU A 87 -0.39 9.41 10.19
C LEU A 87 0.22 10.65 9.51
N SER A 88 0.95 10.45 8.41
CA SER A 88 1.60 11.54 7.69
C SER A 88 2.02 11.11 6.28
N ALA A 89 2.06 12.07 5.36
CA ALA A 89 2.64 11.92 4.04
C ALA A 89 3.75 12.97 3.86
N LEU A 90 5.00 12.52 3.93
CA LEU A 90 6.18 13.37 3.76
C LEU A 90 6.65 13.31 2.32
N LYS A 91 6.68 14.45 1.63
CA LYS A 91 7.29 14.57 0.31
C LYS A 91 8.82 14.58 0.47
N LEU A 92 9.49 13.56 -0.04
CA LEU A 92 10.95 13.43 0.02
C LEU A 92 11.63 14.15 -1.15
N ALA A 93 11.01 14.04 -2.34
CA ALA A 93 11.42 14.71 -3.57
C ALA A 93 10.19 15.00 -4.44
N GLU A 94 10.37 15.58 -5.64
CA GLU A 94 9.26 15.90 -6.54
C GLU A 94 8.32 14.71 -6.77
N ASN A 95 8.91 13.53 -7.00
CA ASN A 95 8.23 12.28 -7.30
C ASN A 95 8.50 11.18 -6.26
N GLU A 96 8.74 11.54 -5.00
CA GLU A 96 8.98 10.57 -3.93
C GLU A 96 8.24 10.94 -2.64
N TYR A 97 7.63 9.94 -1.99
CA TYR A 97 6.92 10.10 -0.72
C TYR A 97 7.28 9.01 0.28
N ALA A 98 7.32 9.39 1.55
CA ALA A 98 7.21 8.49 2.69
C ALA A 98 5.84 8.66 3.36
N ILE A 99 5.07 7.58 3.46
CA ILE A 99 3.75 7.59 4.10
C ILE A 99 3.81 6.72 5.35
N ARG A 100 3.60 7.34 6.51
CA ARG A 100 3.53 6.64 7.81
C ARG A 100 2.11 6.21 8.08
N VAL A 101 1.93 4.97 8.47
CA VAL A 101 0.62 4.36 8.72
C VAL A 101 0.66 3.61 10.03
N GLU A 102 -0.28 3.86 10.93
CA GLU A 102 -0.56 3.00 12.07
C GLU A 102 -1.55 1.92 11.67
N VAL A 103 -1.28 0.66 12.02
CA VAL A 103 -2.19 -0.47 11.81
C VAL A 103 -2.50 -1.10 13.17
N GLU A 104 -3.78 -1.33 13.44
CA GLU A 104 -4.28 -2.07 14.59
C GLU A 104 -4.65 -3.49 14.15
N GLY A 105 -3.92 -4.48 14.66
CA GLY A 105 -4.22 -5.87 14.36
C GLY A 105 -5.52 -6.35 15.03
N THR A 106 -6.18 -7.34 14.44
CA THR A 106 -7.39 -7.94 15.04
C THR A 106 -7.08 -8.72 16.32
N TRP A 107 -5.91 -9.35 16.38
CA TRP A 107 -5.43 -10.13 17.54
C TRP A 107 -4.09 -9.64 18.08
N ALA A 108 -3.62 -8.48 17.61
CA ALA A 108 -2.34 -7.89 17.98
C ALA A 108 -2.55 -6.44 18.46
N GLY A 109 -1.48 -5.82 18.96
CA GLY A 109 -1.48 -4.39 19.30
C GLY A 109 -1.48 -3.51 18.04
N LYS A 110 -0.93 -2.30 18.21
CA LYS A 110 -0.71 -1.35 17.11
C LYS A 110 0.74 -1.40 16.65
N GLN A 111 0.97 -1.24 15.36
CA GLN A 111 2.31 -1.09 14.79
C GLN A 111 2.28 0.00 13.72
N ILE A 112 3.36 0.79 13.65
CA ILE A 112 3.53 1.81 12.63
C ILE A 112 4.45 1.26 11.55
N PHE A 113 4.13 1.55 10.31
CA PHE A 113 4.91 1.22 9.12
C PHE A 113 5.15 2.47 8.27
N VAL A 114 6.20 2.44 7.47
CA VAL A 114 6.53 3.47 6.48
C VAL A 114 6.48 2.85 5.08
N TRP A 115 5.59 3.37 4.23
CA TRP A 115 5.60 3.12 2.80
C TRP A 115 6.49 4.14 2.11
N LEU A 116 7.46 3.66 1.33
CA LEU A 116 8.23 4.49 0.41
C LEU A 116 7.70 4.31 -1.00
N LEU A 117 7.31 5.41 -1.64
CA LEU A 117 6.77 5.40 -3.00
C LEU A 117 7.55 6.35 -3.91
N SER A 118 7.63 5.98 -5.19
CA SER A 118 8.11 6.86 -6.25
C SER A 118 7.19 6.84 -7.46
N ASN A 119 7.22 7.92 -8.25
CA ASN A 119 6.63 7.98 -9.59
C ASN A 119 7.73 8.20 -10.62
N ALA A 120 7.84 7.32 -11.62
CA ALA A 120 8.89 7.41 -12.64
C ALA A 120 8.66 8.55 -13.66
N GLY A 121 7.47 9.16 -13.67
CA GLY A 121 7.09 10.18 -14.65
C GLY A 121 6.87 9.61 -16.06
N ASP A 122 6.66 8.30 -16.17
CA ASP A 122 6.47 7.56 -17.43
C ASP A 122 4.98 7.28 -17.74
N GLY A 123 4.07 7.93 -17.00
CA GLY A 123 2.62 7.73 -17.12
C GLY A 123 2.09 6.47 -16.41
N THR A 124 2.93 5.70 -15.73
CA THR A 124 2.51 4.44 -15.08
C THR A 124 2.04 4.60 -13.63
N GLY A 125 2.12 5.82 -13.09
CA GLY A 125 1.66 6.16 -11.73
C GLY A 125 2.65 5.85 -10.61
N TRP A 126 2.20 6.09 -9.38
CA TRP A 126 2.98 5.83 -8.17
C TRP A 126 3.16 4.34 -7.90
N ARG A 127 4.37 3.96 -7.46
CA ARG A 127 4.76 2.59 -7.14
C ARG A 127 5.36 2.50 -5.74
N THR A 128 5.10 1.40 -5.05
CA THR A 128 5.66 1.13 -3.72
C THR A 128 7.04 0.49 -3.87
N ASN A 129 8.06 1.19 -3.39
CA ASN A 129 9.45 0.74 -3.40
C ASN A 129 9.78 -0.14 -2.19
N SER A 130 9.22 0.18 -1.02
CA SER A 130 9.47 -0.56 0.22
C SER A 130 8.38 -0.30 1.26
N VAL A 131 8.19 -1.25 2.16
CA VAL A 131 7.36 -1.14 3.37
C VAL A 131 8.17 -1.69 4.55
N MET A 132 8.33 -0.88 5.59
CA MET A 132 9.15 -1.24 6.75
C MET A 132 8.49 -0.81 8.05
N PRO A 133 8.62 -1.58 9.15
CA PRO A 133 8.22 -1.12 10.47
C PRO A 133 8.93 0.18 10.85
N ASP A 134 8.20 1.13 11.40
CA ASP A 134 8.75 2.37 11.93
C ASP A 134 9.44 2.09 13.26
N GLY A 135 10.76 2.28 13.31
CA GLY A 135 11.61 1.89 14.45
C GLY A 135 12.36 0.56 14.30
N ALA A 136 12.37 -0.06 13.10
CA ALA A 136 13.39 -1.05 12.79
C ALA A 136 14.74 -0.32 12.59
N GLU A 137 15.63 -0.45 13.58
CA GLU A 137 17.06 -0.10 13.46
C GLU A 137 17.78 -1.00 12.44
#